data_AF-A0A2P5Y5V2-F1
#
_entry.id   AF-A0A2P5Y5V2-F1
#
_cell.length_a   1.000
_cell.length_b   1.000
_cell.length_c   1.000
_cell.angle_alpha   90.00
_cell.angle_beta   90.00
_cell.angle_gamma   90.00
#
_symmetry.space_group_name_H-M   'P 1'
#
loop_
_entity.id
_entity.type
_entity.pdbx_description
1 polymer ?
#
loop_
_entity_poly.entity_id
_entity_poly.type
_entity_poly.pdbx_seq_one_letter_code
_entity_poly.pdbx_strand_id
1 'polypeptide(L)'
;MGHDARECSGHCKAIVERVVERIRDETEQWSQMRWKNCMHLVILGKMEHLILTIRFNLLIESMLNMRICSLYKSMGLVTMSSIALNSTDRVGSSHPPRVSGEIHVIIGPMFSGKTTSLLRRIRSERNNGRNVAMIKSSKDTRYAIDSVITHDGVKFPCWALPDLTSFRHNVGEDAYEKLDVIGIDEAQFFEDLYDFCCNAADNDGKTVILSGLDGDYLRRSFGSLLDIIPLADTVTKLTARCEVCGKKAFFTFRKTAATQTELIGGADLYMPVCRPHYVNGQTVVETSRIVLESTNIVHHQTTQLSCLEAAVLQSQ
;
A
#
# COMPACT_ATOMS: atom_id res chain seq x y z
N MET A 1 -14.37 -39.33 51.27
CA MET A 1 -14.06 -37.92 51.00
C MET A 1 -14.18 -37.69 49.50
N GLY A 2 -15.37 -37.34 49.04
CA GLY A 2 -15.63 -36.97 47.65
C GLY A 2 -16.26 -35.58 47.67
N HIS A 3 -15.59 -34.60 47.08
CA HIS A 3 -16.11 -33.24 46.94
C HIS A 3 -16.78 -33.09 45.57
N ASP A 4 -18.00 -32.59 45.62
CA ASP A 4 -18.91 -32.31 44.52
C ASP A 4 -18.32 -31.40 43.44
N ALA A 5 -18.37 -31.87 42.19
CA ALA A 5 -18.12 -31.10 40.98
C ALA A 5 -19.39 -31.02 40.12
N ARG A 6 -20.55 -30.77 40.75
CA ARG A 6 -21.84 -30.63 40.06
C ARG A 6 -22.67 -29.48 40.62
N GLU A 7 -22.14 -28.26 40.61
CA GLU A 7 -22.97 -27.08 40.86
C GLU A 7 -22.48 -25.81 40.17
N CYS A 8 -21.91 -25.95 38.96
CA CYS A 8 -21.56 -24.79 38.12
C CYS A 8 -21.99 -25.00 36.66
N SER A 9 -23.21 -25.48 36.41
CA SER A 9 -23.70 -25.73 35.03
C SER A 9 -25.08 -25.16 34.69
N GLY A 10 -25.76 -24.49 35.62
CA GLY A 10 -27.05 -23.84 35.34
C GLY A 10 -26.90 -22.39 34.86
N HIS A 11 -26.08 -21.60 35.56
CA HIS A 11 -25.99 -20.16 35.33
C HIS A 11 -25.23 -19.80 34.04
N CYS A 12 -24.10 -20.48 33.76
CA CYS A 12 -23.38 -20.28 32.50
C CYS A 12 -24.18 -20.76 31.28
N LYS A 13 -24.94 -21.85 31.41
CA LYS A 13 -25.81 -22.34 30.34
C LYS A 13 -26.95 -21.35 30.04
N ALA A 14 -27.57 -20.81 31.08
CA ALA A 14 -28.60 -19.77 30.95
C ALA A 14 -28.04 -18.44 30.39
N ILE A 15 -26.77 -18.11 30.61
CA ILE A 15 -26.13 -16.94 30.00
C ILE A 15 -25.88 -17.18 28.50
N VAL A 16 -25.34 -18.36 28.14
CA VAL A 16 -25.08 -18.70 26.74
C VAL A 16 -26.38 -18.80 25.95
N GLU A 17 -27.43 -19.40 26.50
CA GLU A 17 -28.75 -19.49 25.86
C GLU A 17 -29.35 -18.09 25.64
N ARG A 18 -29.26 -17.18 26.63
CA ARG A 18 -29.71 -15.79 26.47
C ARG A 18 -28.92 -14.99 25.44
N VAL A 19 -27.62 -15.25 25.30
CA VAL A 19 -26.78 -14.61 24.28
C VAL A 19 -27.13 -15.14 22.89
N VAL A 20 -27.35 -16.45 22.76
CA VAL A 20 -27.74 -17.08 21.48
C VAL A 20 -29.12 -16.61 21.04
N GLU A 21 -30.09 -16.51 21.94
CA GLU A 21 -31.42 -15.95 21.63
C GLU A 21 -31.35 -14.47 21.25
N ARG A 22 -30.55 -13.66 21.95
CA ARG A 22 -30.36 -12.25 21.58
C ARG A 22 -29.72 -12.08 20.20
N ILE A 23 -28.72 -12.89 19.86
CA ILE A 23 -28.10 -12.87 18.52
C ILE A 23 -29.11 -13.32 17.45
N ARG A 24 -29.96 -14.29 17.75
CA ARG A 24 -31.00 -14.77 16.84
C ARG A 24 -32.06 -13.69 16.59
N ASP A 25 -32.55 -13.05 17.65
CA ASP A 25 -33.53 -11.95 17.57
C ASP A 25 -32.96 -10.74 16.82
N GLU A 26 -31.69 -10.38 17.06
CA GLU A 26 -31.01 -9.32 16.32
C GLU A 26 -30.86 -9.72 14.85
N THR A 27 -30.42 -10.94 14.55
CA THR A 27 -30.28 -11.41 13.15
C THR A 27 -31.62 -11.41 12.41
N GLU A 28 -32.71 -11.75 13.10
CA GLU A 28 -34.07 -11.75 12.55
C GLU A 28 -34.61 -10.31 12.38
N GLN A 29 -34.32 -9.39 13.30
CA GLN A 29 -34.58 -7.95 13.15
C GLN A 29 -33.79 -7.34 11.98
N TRP A 30 -32.51 -7.71 11.80
CA TRP A 30 -31.68 -7.29 10.68
C TRP A 30 -32.19 -7.84 9.34
N SER A 31 -32.74 -9.06 9.34
CA SER A 31 -33.39 -9.68 8.18
C SER A 31 -34.70 -8.98 7.81
N GLN A 32 -35.49 -8.56 8.79
CA GLN A 32 -36.74 -7.81 8.57
C GLN A 32 -36.51 -6.32 8.23
N MET A 33 -35.45 -5.69 8.74
CA MET A 33 -35.07 -4.31 8.39
C MET A 33 -34.59 -4.18 6.93
N ARG A 34 -34.13 -5.28 6.31
CA ARG A 34 -33.62 -5.30 4.93
C ARG A 34 -34.69 -5.03 3.86
N TRP A 35 -35.98 -5.00 4.23
CA TRP A 35 -37.10 -4.70 3.32
C TRP A 35 -37.74 -3.32 3.53
N LYS A 36 -37.38 -2.55 4.56
CA LYS A 36 -38.03 -1.26 4.86
C LYS A 36 -37.22 -0.01 4.53
N ASN A 37 -35.94 -0.12 4.16
CA ASN A 37 -35.14 1.03 3.73
C ASN A 37 -34.86 0.97 2.22
N CYS A 38 -35.67 1.71 1.48
CA CYS A 38 -35.50 2.03 0.07
C CYS A 38 -34.16 2.75 -0.19
N MET A 39 -33.10 1.98 -0.41
CA MET A 39 -31.82 2.49 -0.93
C MET A 39 -31.24 1.62 -2.04
N HIS A 40 -32.05 0.74 -2.62
CA HIS A 40 -31.68 -0.10 -3.76
C HIS A 40 -32.24 0.41 -5.11
N LEU A 41 -33.26 1.27 -5.11
CA LEU A 41 -33.85 1.82 -6.34
C LEU A 41 -33.13 3.07 -6.88
N VAL A 42 -32.37 3.80 -6.06
CA VAL A 42 -31.63 5.00 -6.52
C VAL A 42 -30.31 4.64 -7.20
N ILE A 43 -29.72 3.49 -6.85
CA ILE A 43 -28.45 3.02 -7.44
C ILE A 43 -28.70 2.31 -8.78
N LEU A 44 -29.77 1.54 -8.89
CA LEU A 44 -30.14 0.88 -10.16
C LEU A 44 -30.56 1.89 -11.25
N GLY A 45 -31.32 2.94 -10.90
CA GLY A 45 -31.66 4.00 -11.86
C GLY A 45 -30.48 4.87 -12.31
N LYS A 46 -29.47 5.08 -11.45
CA LYS A 46 -28.24 5.81 -11.82
C LYS A 46 -27.27 4.96 -12.63
N MET A 47 -27.25 3.64 -12.45
CA MET A 47 -26.43 2.73 -13.27
C MET A 47 -26.98 2.58 -14.69
N GLU A 48 -28.30 2.54 -14.89
CA GLU A 48 -28.88 2.50 -16.24
C GLU A 48 -28.59 3.78 -17.03
N HIS A 49 -28.67 4.96 -16.39
CA HIS A 49 -28.32 6.23 -17.03
C HIS A 49 -26.82 6.30 -17.38
N LEU A 50 -25.94 5.81 -16.51
CA LEU A 50 -24.49 5.78 -16.76
C LEU A 50 -24.14 4.80 -17.89
N ILE A 51 -24.79 3.65 -17.96
CA ILE A 51 -24.60 2.66 -19.03
C ILE A 51 -25.15 3.16 -20.38
N LEU A 52 -26.28 3.90 -20.38
CA LEU A 52 -26.80 4.57 -21.57
C LEU A 52 -25.89 5.71 -22.04
N THR A 53 -25.35 6.52 -21.13
CA THR A 53 -24.40 7.60 -21.48
C THR A 53 -23.07 7.05 -22.00
N ILE A 54 -22.56 5.97 -21.44
CA ILE A 54 -21.34 5.30 -21.93
C ILE A 54 -21.59 4.65 -23.29
N ARG A 55 -22.73 3.99 -23.51
CA ARG A 55 -23.09 3.44 -24.83
C ARG A 55 -23.32 4.53 -25.88
N PHE A 56 -23.91 5.68 -25.51
CA PHE A 56 -24.14 6.80 -26.42
C PHE A 56 -22.81 7.48 -26.81
N ASN A 57 -21.88 7.65 -25.86
CA ASN A 57 -20.56 8.23 -26.13
C ASN A 57 -19.66 7.31 -26.97
N LEU A 58 -19.71 5.99 -26.74
CA LEU A 58 -18.97 5.02 -27.58
C LEU A 58 -19.56 4.90 -28.99
N LEU A 59 -20.88 5.08 -29.15
CA LEU A 59 -21.51 5.18 -30.48
C LEU A 59 -21.12 6.46 -31.20
N ILE A 60 -21.06 7.61 -30.50
CA ILE A 60 -20.60 8.88 -31.07
C ILE A 60 -19.12 8.82 -31.48
N GLU A 61 -18.23 8.22 -30.68
CA GLU A 61 -16.83 8.01 -31.10
C GLU A 61 -16.70 7.08 -32.30
N SER A 62 -17.52 6.02 -32.39
CA SER A 62 -17.53 5.14 -33.58
C SER A 62 -18.07 5.85 -34.83
N MET A 63 -19.04 6.75 -34.69
CA MET A 63 -19.61 7.54 -35.79
C MET A 63 -18.71 8.71 -36.21
N LEU A 64 -17.92 9.29 -35.30
CA LEU A 64 -16.89 10.27 -35.60
C LEU A 64 -15.69 9.63 -36.31
N ASN A 65 -15.23 8.45 -35.87
CA ASN A 65 -14.15 7.72 -36.55
C ASN A 65 -14.53 7.24 -37.96
N MET A 66 -15.80 6.92 -38.20
CA MET A 66 -16.33 6.60 -39.53
C MET A 66 -16.40 7.81 -40.47
N ARG A 67 -16.54 9.05 -39.95
CA ARG A 67 -16.52 10.28 -40.77
C ARG A 67 -15.11 10.82 -41.01
N ILE A 68 -14.18 10.61 -40.08
CA ILE A 68 -12.76 11.02 -40.23
C ILE A 68 -12.04 10.14 -41.27
N CYS A 69 -12.38 8.84 -41.35
CA CYS A 69 -11.86 7.96 -42.42
C CYS A 69 -12.38 8.30 -43.84
N SER A 70 -13.52 8.99 -43.96
CA SER A 70 -14.06 9.44 -45.25
C SER A 70 -13.35 10.70 -45.77
N LEU A 71 -12.95 11.61 -44.87
CA LEU A 71 -12.19 12.82 -45.22
C LEU A 71 -10.75 12.55 -45.63
N TYR A 72 -10.09 11.54 -45.04
CA TYR A 72 -8.74 11.13 -45.46
C TYR A 72 -8.69 10.37 -46.79
N LYS A 73 -9.84 9.90 -47.31
CA LYS A 73 -9.95 9.28 -48.64
C LYS A 73 -10.25 10.27 -49.77
N SER A 74 -10.67 11.49 -49.48
CA SER A 74 -10.87 12.55 -50.49
C SER A 74 -9.66 13.45 -50.71
N MET A 75 -8.61 13.31 -49.89
CA MET A 75 -7.33 14.00 -50.06
C MET A 75 -6.34 13.03 -50.68
N GLY A 76 -6.43 12.87 -52.00
CA GLY A 76 -5.57 11.96 -52.75
C GLY A 76 -4.10 12.34 -52.66
N LEU A 77 -3.32 11.57 -51.90
CA LEU A 77 -1.87 11.47 -52.09
C LEU A 77 -1.37 10.05 -51.81
N VAL A 78 -0.99 9.42 -52.93
CA VAL A 78 -0.02 8.35 -53.14
C VAL A 78 -0.51 6.90 -52.95
N THR A 79 -0.59 6.23 -54.10
CA THR A 79 -0.87 4.82 -54.35
C THR A 79 0.28 3.92 -53.90
N MET A 80 -0.06 2.84 -53.19
CA MET A 80 0.83 1.69 -53.01
C MET A 80 0.96 0.94 -54.34
N SER A 81 2.12 1.01 -54.97
CA SER A 81 2.49 0.09 -56.04
C SER A 81 3.99 -0.20 -55.98
N SER A 82 4.27 -1.48 -55.85
CA SER A 82 5.52 -2.20 -55.91
C SER A 82 6.64 -1.51 -56.67
N ILE A 83 7.75 -1.18 -55.98
CA ILE A 83 9.04 -0.95 -56.62
C ILE A 83 10.09 -1.81 -55.91
N ALA A 84 10.82 -2.52 -56.75
CA ALA A 84 11.82 -3.52 -56.44
C ALA A 84 12.95 -3.01 -55.55
N LEU A 85 13.53 -3.94 -54.79
CA LEU A 85 14.82 -3.80 -54.12
C LEU A 85 15.87 -3.29 -55.12
N ASN A 86 16.38 -2.09 -54.87
CA ASN A 86 17.69 -1.68 -55.35
C ASN A 86 18.47 -1.07 -54.19
N SER A 87 19.66 -1.62 -54.04
CA SER A 87 20.75 -1.24 -53.15
C SER A 87 21.21 0.20 -53.33
N THR A 88 21.91 0.67 -52.28
CA THR A 88 22.74 1.91 -52.14
C THR A 88 21.98 3.19 -51.79
N ASP A 89 21.94 3.58 -50.51
CA ASP A 89 22.92 4.55 -49.96
C ASP A 89 22.78 4.79 -48.45
N ARG A 90 23.91 5.22 -47.87
CA ARG A 90 24.27 5.35 -46.45
C ARG A 90 23.53 6.48 -45.72
N VAL A 91 23.21 6.29 -44.43
CA VAL A 91 23.77 7.08 -43.29
C VAL A 91 23.60 6.23 -42.03
N GLY A 92 24.71 5.65 -41.54
CA GLY A 92 24.74 5.03 -40.21
C GLY A 92 24.79 6.13 -39.16
N SER A 93 23.68 6.33 -38.43
CA SER A 93 23.70 7.07 -37.17
C SER A 93 24.47 6.25 -36.15
N SER A 94 25.72 6.63 -35.89
CA SER A 94 26.52 6.10 -34.79
C SER A 94 26.08 6.79 -33.49
N HIS A 95 24.88 6.48 -33.01
CA HIS A 95 24.61 6.67 -31.59
C HIS A 95 25.17 5.44 -30.86
N PRO A 96 26.04 5.63 -29.84
CA PRO A 96 26.35 4.52 -28.94
C PRO A 96 25.03 3.94 -28.43
N PRO A 97 24.93 2.61 -28.26
CA PRO A 97 23.71 2.01 -27.73
C PRO A 97 23.41 2.74 -26.42
N ARG A 98 22.26 3.42 -26.35
CA ARG A 98 21.82 4.06 -25.11
C ARG A 98 21.78 2.94 -24.07
N VAL A 99 22.62 3.03 -23.05
CA VAL A 99 22.59 2.12 -21.92
C VAL A 99 21.20 2.34 -21.30
N SER A 100 20.30 1.36 -21.41
CA SER A 100 19.00 1.49 -20.78
C SER A 100 19.18 1.43 -19.28
N GLY A 101 18.42 2.26 -18.56
CA GLY A 101 18.31 2.09 -17.11
C GLY A 101 17.61 0.78 -16.77
N GLU A 102 17.59 0.48 -15.47
CA GLU A 102 16.90 -0.68 -14.91
C GLU A 102 16.22 -0.27 -13.60
N ILE A 103 15.06 -0.86 -13.30
CA ILE A 103 14.31 -0.64 -12.07
C ILE A 103 14.20 -1.97 -11.30
N HIS A 104 14.68 -1.98 -10.06
CA HIS A 104 14.61 -3.15 -9.20
C HIS A 104 13.89 -2.83 -7.89
N VAL A 105 12.93 -3.66 -7.52
CA VAL A 105 12.08 -3.44 -6.35
C VAL A 105 12.28 -4.52 -5.30
N ILE A 106 12.57 -4.13 -4.07
CA ILE A 106 12.71 -5.01 -2.89
C ILE A 106 11.59 -4.67 -1.91
N ILE A 107 10.58 -5.52 -1.86
CA ILE A 107 9.39 -5.34 -1.02
C ILE A 107 9.28 -6.38 0.09
N GLY A 108 8.41 -6.13 1.06
CA GLY A 108 8.10 -7.08 2.14
C GLY A 108 7.68 -6.39 3.44
N PRO A 109 7.24 -7.16 4.45
CA PRO A 109 6.78 -6.59 5.71
C PRO A 109 7.92 -5.92 6.48
N MET A 110 7.60 -5.21 7.56
CA MET A 110 8.61 -4.76 8.51
C MET A 110 9.44 -5.96 9.01
N PHE A 111 10.70 -5.71 9.38
CA PHE A 111 11.64 -6.72 9.90
C PHE A 111 12.03 -7.84 8.92
N SER A 112 11.78 -7.66 7.61
CA SER A 112 12.18 -8.62 6.57
C SER A 112 13.59 -8.38 5.99
N GLY A 113 14.32 -7.36 6.47
CA GLY A 113 15.68 -7.06 6.02
C GLY A 113 15.77 -6.33 4.67
N LYS A 114 14.74 -5.54 4.31
CA LYS A 114 14.70 -4.75 3.07
C LYS A 114 15.87 -3.78 2.94
N THR A 115 16.02 -2.88 3.91
CA THR A 115 17.13 -1.91 3.99
C THR A 115 18.49 -2.60 3.93
N THR A 116 18.66 -3.73 4.64
CA THR A 116 19.89 -4.53 4.59
C THR A 116 20.15 -5.08 3.18
N SER A 117 19.12 -5.57 2.49
CA SER A 117 19.22 -6.09 1.13
C SER A 117 19.55 -4.99 0.11
N LEU A 118 18.90 -3.83 0.22
CA LEU A 118 19.21 -2.65 -0.59
C LEU A 118 20.68 -2.22 -0.38
N LEU A 119 21.10 -2.03 0.86
CA LEU A 119 22.46 -1.61 1.18
C LEU A 119 23.51 -2.62 0.72
N ARG A 120 23.23 -3.92 0.80
CA ARG A 120 24.12 -4.95 0.26
C ARG A 120 24.28 -4.79 -1.25
N ARG A 121 23.20 -4.51 -1.98
CA ARG A 121 23.25 -4.32 -3.44
C ARG A 121 23.98 -3.03 -3.81
N ILE A 122 23.68 -1.91 -3.14
CA ILE A 122 24.36 -0.63 -3.34
C ILE A 122 25.87 -0.73 -3.07
N ARG A 123 26.29 -1.45 -2.02
CA ARG A 123 27.72 -1.71 -1.76
C ARG A 123 28.36 -2.56 -2.85
N SER A 124 27.65 -3.55 -3.38
CA SER A 124 28.14 -4.38 -4.47
C SER A 124 28.39 -3.55 -5.74
N GLU A 125 27.44 -2.68 -6.11
CA GLU A 125 27.59 -1.78 -7.27
C GLU A 125 28.79 -0.83 -7.08
N ARG A 126 28.92 -0.23 -5.89
CA ARG A 126 30.07 0.61 -5.55
C ARG A 126 31.40 -0.14 -5.63
N ASN A 127 31.46 -1.37 -5.13
CA ASN A 127 32.66 -2.20 -5.17
C ASN A 127 33.03 -2.61 -6.60
N ASN A 128 32.06 -2.64 -7.51
CA ASN A 128 32.25 -2.85 -8.94
C ASN A 128 32.68 -1.56 -9.68
N GLY A 129 32.96 -0.47 -8.96
CA GLY A 129 33.44 0.78 -9.52
C GLY A 129 32.34 1.72 -10.03
N ARG A 130 31.06 1.41 -9.79
CA ARG A 130 29.95 2.29 -10.17
C ARG A 130 29.73 3.39 -9.14
N ASN A 131 29.36 4.57 -9.61
CA ASN A 131 28.98 5.71 -8.79
C ASN A 131 27.57 5.50 -8.25
N VAL A 132 27.41 5.52 -6.93
CA VAL A 132 26.14 5.21 -6.28
C VAL A 132 25.66 6.36 -5.40
N ALA A 133 24.34 6.56 -5.36
CA ALA A 133 23.67 7.39 -4.38
C ALA A 133 22.66 6.57 -3.58
N MET A 134 22.44 6.96 -2.32
CA MET A 134 21.43 6.37 -1.45
C MET A 134 20.51 7.50 -0.96
N ILE A 135 19.20 7.31 -1.07
CA ILE A 135 18.17 8.24 -0.67
C ILE A 135 17.29 7.55 0.38
N LYS A 136 16.87 8.29 1.40
CA LYS A 136 15.82 7.87 2.35
C LYS A 136 14.80 8.99 2.50
N SER A 137 13.56 8.64 2.82
CA SER A 137 12.56 9.65 3.16
C SER A 137 12.91 10.34 4.47
N SER A 138 12.81 11.67 4.51
CA SER A 138 12.92 12.46 5.74
C SER A 138 11.73 12.25 6.68
N LYS A 139 10.60 11.72 6.17
CA LYS A 139 9.45 11.30 6.98
C LYS A 139 9.80 10.12 7.92
N ASP A 140 10.83 9.32 7.59
CA ASP A 140 11.32 8.26 8.46
C ASP A 140 12.39 8.75 9.44
N THR A 141 11.93 9.12 10.64
CA THR A 141 12.75 9.61 11.75
C THR A 141 13.22 8.50 12.71
N ARG A 142 12.98 7.21 12.40
CA ARG A 142 13.38 6.08 13.29
C ARG A 142 14.89 5.89 13.37
N TYR A 143 15.62 6.37 12.37
CA TYR A 143 17.07 6.29 12.28
C TYR A 143 17.67 7.68 12.04
N ALA A 144 18.96 7.86 12.35
CA ALA A 144 19.69 9.11 12.15
C ALA A 144 19.42 9.73 10.76
N ILE A 145 19.33 11.06 10.73
CA ILE A 145 18.97 11.83 9.53
C ILE A 145 20.00 11.58 8.40
N ASP A 146 21.28 11.50 8.73
CA ASP A 146 22.37 11.53 7.72
C ASP A 146 22.92 10.14 7.33
N SER A 147 22.34 9.05 7.84
CA SER A 147 22.83 7.71 7.48
C SER A 147 21.73 6.66 7.56
N VAL A 148 21.74 5.74 6.59
CA VAL A 148 20.98 4.49 6.70
C VAL A 148 21.78 3.55 7.58
N ILE A 149 21.20 3.18 8.72
CA ILE A 149 21.79 2.25 9.70
C ILE A 149 21.11 0.90 9.51
N THR A 150 21.86 -0.11 9.07
CA THR A 150 21.37 -1.49 9.17
C THR A 150 21.27 -1.89 10.63
N HIS A 151 20.39 -2.86 10.95
CA HIS A 151 20.37 -3.52 12.25
C HIS A 151 21.77 -4.00 12.73
N ASP A 152 22.68 -4.29 11.81
CA ASP A 152 24.06 -4.72 12.08
C ASP A 152 25.05 -3.56 12.33
N GLY A 153 24.57 -2.32 12.49
CA GLY A 153 25.37 -1.15 12.91
C GLY A 153 26.20 -0.46 11.83
N VAL A 154 26.16 -0.91 10.57
CA VAL A 154 26.96 -0.31 9.49
C VAL A 154 26.25 0.92 8.90
N LYS A 155 26.90 2.09 8.96
CA LYS A 155 26.41 3.35 8.40
C LYS A 155 26.77 3.48 6.92
N PHE A 156 25.83 3.88 6.08
CA PHE A 156 26.07 4.29 4.70
C PHE A 156 25.57 5.74 4.50
N PRO A 157 26.37 6.66 3.93
CA PRO A 157 25.94 8.03 3.67
C PRO A 157 24.70 8.06 2.78
N CYS A 158 23.70 8.88 3.12
CA CYS A 158 22.47 8.99 2.34
C CYS A 158 21.92 10.41 2.32
N TRP A 159 21.10 10.69 1.33
CA TRP A 159 20.30 11.91 1.20
C TRP A 159 18.95 11.69 1.87
N ALA A 160 18.68 12.40 2.97
CA ALA A 160 17.36 12.43 3.58
C ALA A 160 16.51 13.52 2.93
N LEU A 161 15.51 13.13 2.14
CA LEU A 161 14.72 14.06 1.34
C LEU A 161 13.21 13.92 1.61
N PRO A 162 12.45 15.02 1.56
CA PRO A 162 10.99 14.96 1.61
C PRO A 162 10.35 14.47 0.29
N ASP A 163 11.03 14.71 -0.84
CA ASP A 163 10.62 14.38 -2.20
C ASP A 163 11.85 13.96 -3.03
N LEU A 164 11.64 13.25 -4.14
CA LEU A 164 12.71 12.79 -5.04
C LEU A 164 13.02 13.83 -6.12
N THR A 165 12.07 14.68 -6.52
CA THR A 165 12.28 15.73 -7.53
C THR A 165 13.40 16.70 -7.16
N SER A 166 13.60 17.00 -5.87
CA SER A 166 14.68 17.85 -5.40
C SER A 166 16.07 17.19 -5.43
N PHE A 167 16.16 15.86 -5.57
CA PHE A 167 17.42 15.13 -5.47
C PHE A 167 18.48 15.62 -6.46
N ARG A 168 18.10 15.74 -7.74
CA ARG A 168 19.01 16.15 -8.83
C ARG A 168 19.59 17.54 -8.59
N HIS A 169 18.75 18.48 -8.17
CA HIS A 169 19.19 19.83 -7.78
C HIS A 169 20.12 19.79 -6.56
N ASN A 170 19.80 19.01 -5.54
CA ASN A 170 20.54 18.97 -4.28
C ASN A 170 21.94 18.34 -4.43
N VAL A 171 22.09 17.33 -5.29
CA VAL A 171 23.39 16.73 -5.58
C VAL A 171 24.19 17.55 -6.60
N GLY A 172 23.50 18.33 -7.43
CA GLY A 172 24.06 19.12 -8.53
C GLY A 172 24.13 18.31 -9.83
N GLU A 173 23.89 18.98 -10.97
CA GLU A 173 23.80 18.37 -12.29
C GLU A 173 25.02 17.50 -12.64
N ASP A 174 26.23 18.06 -12.54
CA ASP A 174 27.48 17.35 -12.86
C ASP A 174 27.69 16.09 -12.01
N ALA A 175 27.20 16.10 -10.76
CA ALA A 175 27.33 14.96 -9.85
C ALA A 175 26.24 13.93 -10.15
N TYR A 176 25.01 14.36 -10.44
CA TYR A 176 23.91 13.50 -10.85
C TYR A 176 24.23 12.74 -12.15
N GLU A 177 24.79 13.43 -13.15
CA GLU A 177 25.16 12.84 -14.44
C GLU A 177 26.16 11.68 -14.27
N LYS A 178 27.08 11.79 -13.30
CA LYS A 178 28.07 10.76 -13.00
C LYS A 178 27.51 9.55 -12.25
N LEU A 179 26.32 9.64 -11.64
CA LEU A 179 25.72 8.51 -10.93
C LEU A 179 25.35 7.39 -11.90
N ASP A 180 25.61 6.16 -11.51
CA ASP A 180 25.17 4.99 -12.27
C ASP A 180 23.99 4.30 -11.59
N VAL A 181 23.95 4.33 -10.25
CA VAL A 181 22.96 3.62 -9.43
C VAL A 181 22.38 4.52 -8.35
N ILE A 182 21.06 4.50 -8.21
CA ILE A 182 20.32 5.26 -7.19
C ILE A 182 19.52 4.26 -6.34
N GLY A 183 19.88 4.14 -5.07
CA GLY A 183 19.13 3.37 -4.08
C GLY A 183 18.13 4.26 -3.34
N ILE A 184 16.89 3.83 -3.20
CA ILE A 184 15.83 4.55 -2.47
C ILE A 184 15.25 3.64 -1.40
N ASP A 185 15.45 3.98 -0.13
CA ASP A 185 14.84 3.27 0.99
C ASP A 185 13.55 3.92 1.48
N GLU A 186 12.68 3.10 2.06
CA GLU A 186 11.33 3.46 2.50
C GLU A 186 10.52 4.17 1.39
N ALA A 187 10.63 3.63 0.17
CA ALA A 187 10.11 4.22 -1.07
C ALA A 187 8.60 4.51 -1.04
N GLN A 188 7.82 3.80 -0.19
CA GLN A 188 6.39 4.04 -0.04
C GLN A 188 6.03 5.45 0.46
N PHE A 189 6.98 6.23 0.97
CA PHE A 189 6.76 7.59 1.47
C PHE A 189 6.91 8.70 0.40
N PHE A 190 7.40 8.36 -0.79
CA PHE A 190 7.61 9.31 -1.90
C PHE A 190 6.44 9.27 -2.87
N GLU A 191 5.70 10.37 -2.98
CA GLU A 191 4.55 10.48 -3.88
C GLU A 191 4.98 10.61 -5.35
N ASP A 192 6.14 11.21 -5.58
CA ASP A 192 6.77 11.45 -6.88
C ASP A 192 7.64 10.28 -7.39
N LEU A 193 7.53 9.10 -6.76
CA LEU A 193 8.32 7.92 -7.07
C LEU A 193 8.19 7.45 -8.51
N TYR A 194 6.97 7.46 -9.07
CA TYR A 194 6.70 6.99 -10.43
C TYR A 194 7.45 7.84 -11.47
N ASP A 195 7.23 9.15 -11.43
CA ASP A 195 7.87 10.09 -12.36
C ASP A 195 9.39 10.10 -12.20
N PHE A 196 9.89 9.98 -10.97
CA PHE A 196 11.32 9.85 -10.72
C PHE A 196 11.90 8.60 -11.38
N CYS A 197 11.24 7.43 -11.23
CA CYS A 197 11.74 6.17 -11.79
C CYS A 197 11.75 6.20 -13.31
N CYS A 198 10.68 6.67 -13.95
CA CYS A 198 10.63 6.83 -15.40
C CYS A 198 11.76 7.74 -15.90
N ASN A 199 11.93 8.91 -15.29
CA ASN A 199 12.99 9.83 -15.72
C ASN A 199 14.39 9.26 -15.50
N ALA A 200 14.67 8.73 -14.31
CA ALA A 200 15.99 8.20 -13.99
C ALA A 200 16.36 6.98 -14.84
N ALA A 201 15.44 6.04 -15.05
CA ALA A 201 15.73 4.81 -15.79
C ALA A 201 15.60 5.00 -17.31
N ASP A 202 14.48 5.55 -17.79
CA ASP A 202 14.16 5.59 -19.23
C ASP A 202 14.93 6.71 -19.94
N ASN A 203 15.07 7.88 -19.29
CA ASN A 203 15.67 9.06 -19.90
C ASN A 203 17.15 9.22 -19.55
N ASP A 204 17.52 9.01 -18.28
CA ASP A 204 18.87 9.26 -17.78
C ASP A 204 19.76 7.99 -17.74
N GLY A 205 19.21 6.80 -18.05
CA GLY A 205 19.96 5.54 -18.13
C GLY A 205 20.50 5.02 -16.79
N LYS A 206 19.87 5.38 -15.68
CA LYS A 206 20.30 5.02 -14.32
C LYS A 206 19.71 3.67 -13.89
N THR A 207 20.45 2.91 -13.08
CA THR A 207 19.88 1.77 -12.35
C THR A 207 19.23 2.26 -11.06
N VAL A 208 17.93 2.07 -10.89
CA VAL A 208 17.17 2.46 -9.70
C VAL A 208 16.85 1.21 -8.87
N ILE A 209 17.20 1.23 -7.58
CA ILE A 209 16.96 0.11 -6.65
C ILE A 209 16.10 0.61 -5.49
N LEU A 210 14.85 0.17 -5.45
CA LEU A 210 13.86 0.59 -4.45
C LEU A 210 13.76 -0.44 -3.33
N SER A 211 13.62 0.02 -2.09
CA SER A 211 13.09 -0.80 -1.00
C SER A 211 11.94 -0.14 -0.26
N GLY A 212 10.93 -0.92 0.11
CA GLY A 212 9.79 -0.40 0.86
C GLY A 212 8.72 -1.43 1.20
N LEU A 213 7.69 -0.99 1.90
CA LEU A 213 6.57 -1.84 2.32
C LEU A 213 5.64 -2.11 1.14
N ASP A 214 5.30 -3.38 0.89
CA ASP A 214 4.26 -3.74 -0.11
C ASP A 214 2.84 -3.46 0.39
N GLY A 215 2.66 -3.29 1.70
CA GLY A 215 1.40 -2.85 2.23
C GLY A 215 1.48 -2.27 3.63
N ASP A 216 0.46 -1.50 3.97
CA ASP A 216 0.27 -0.92 5.28
C ASP A 216 -0.11 -1.98 6.34
N TYR A 217 -0.35 -1.53 7.57
CA TYR A 217 -0.79 -2.41 8.66
C TYR A 217 -2.17 -3.06 8.43
N LEU A 218 -2.91 -2.61 7.42
CA LEU A 218 -4.23 -3.09 6.99
C LEU A 218 -4.15 -3.97 5.73
N ARG A 219 -2.94 -4.25 5.22
CA ARG A 219 -2.66 -4.96 3.95
C ARG A 219 -3.18 -4.24 2.70
N ARG A 220 -3.35 -2.93 2.75
CA ARG A 220 -3.64 -2.09 1.59
C ARG A 220 -2.32 -1.64 0.97
N SER A 221 -2.36 -1.15 -0.27
CA SER A 221 -1.21 -0.49 -0.87
C SER A 221 -0.72 0.65 0.03
N PHE A 222 0.60 0.80 0.14
CA PHE A 222 1.23 1.90 0.86
C PHE A 222 1.94 2.78 -0.17
N GLY A 223 1.45 4.00 -0.35
CA GLY A 223 2.00 4.96 -1.29
C GLY A 223 1.96 4.44 -2.73
N SER A 224 2.88 4.93 -3.55
CA SER A 224 2.99 4.62 -4.98
C SER A 224 3.98 3.49 -5.30
N LEU A 225 4.57 2.83 -4.28
CA LEU A 225 5.60 1.80 -4.50
C LEU A 225 5.10 0.62 -5.35
N LEU A 226 3.84 0.21 -5.18
CA LEU A 226 3.28 -0.88 -5.98
C LEU A 226 3.01 -0.47 -7.44
N ASP A 227 2.86 0.82 -7.72
CA ASP A 227 2.65 1.34 -9.08
C ASP A 227 3.93 1.23 -9.92
N ILE A 228 5.08 0.98 -9.30
CA ILE A 228 6.36 0.73 -9.97
C ILE A 228 6.49 -0.71 -10.48
N ILE A 229 5.69 -1.66 -9.98
CA ILE A 229 5.80 -3.08 -10.35
C ILE A 229 5.74 -3.30 -11.88
N PRO A 230 4.84 -2.64 -12.64
CA PRO A 230 4.81 -2.77 -14.10
C PRO A 230 6.05 -2.21 -14.82
N LEU A 231 6.80 -1.30 -14.19
CA LEU A 231 8.03 -0.71 -14.73
C LEU A 231 9.28 -1.51 -14.34
N ALA A 232 9.18 -2.41 -13.36
CA ALA A 232 10.34 -3.03 -12.73
C ALA A 232 10.88 -4.23 -13.52
N ASP A 233 12.17 -4.23 -13.82
CA ASP A 233 12.93 -5.37 -14.34
C ASP A 233 12.98 -6.55 -13.35
N THR A 234 13.01 -6.25 -12.06
CA THR A 234 12.96 -7.29 -11.02
C THR A 234 12.13 -6.86 -9.82
N VAL A 235 11.32 -7.78 -9.28
CA VAL A 235 10.59 -7.59 -8.03
C VAL A 235 10.93 -8.73 -7.07
N THR A 236 11.52 -8.40 -5.92
CA THR A 236 11.88 -9.34 -4.86
C THR A 236 11.02 -9.10 -3.63
N LYS A 237 10.21 -10.09 -3.25
CA LYS A 237 9.43 -10.04 -2.01
C LYS A 237 10.12 -10.82 -0.88
N LEU A 238 10.68 -10.08 0.07
CA LEU A 238 11.28 -10.63 1.27
C LEU A 238 10.22 -11.07 2.28
N THR A 239 10.60 -12.01 3.14
CA THR A 239 9.77 -12.52 4.22
C THR A 239 10.48 -12.32 5.56
N ALA A 240 9.73 -11.94 6.59
CA ALA A 240 10.23 -11.92 7.97
C ALA A 240 9.97 -13.28 8.66
N ARG A 241 10.31 -13.38 9.96
CA ARG A 241 9.86 -14.46 10.84
C ARG A 241 8.67 -13.98 11.67
N CYS A 242 7.62 -14.78 11.73
CA CYS A 242 6.42 -14.46 12.50
C CYS A 242 6.76 -14.44 13.99
N GLU A 243 6.47 -13.33 14.65
CA GLU A 243 6.76 -13.16 16.09
C GLU A 243 5.95 -14.13 16.96
N VAL A 244 4.79 -14.58 16.47
CA VAL A 244 3.88 -15.48 17.21
C VAL A 244 4.26 -16.96 17.06
N CYS A 245 4.70 -17.40 15.88
CA CYS A 245 4.93 -18.84 15.62
C CYS A 245 6.23 -19.20 14.90
N GLY A 246 7.12 -18.25 14.65
CA GLY A 246 8.42 -18.47 14.02
C GLY A 246 8.41 -18.82 12.52
N LYS A 247 7.25 -19.14 11.93
CA LYS A 247 7.09 -19.40 10.48
C LYS A 247 7.31 -18.13 9.65
N LYS A 248 7.38 -18.25 8.32
CA LYS A 248 7.48 -17.08 7.42
C LYS A 248 6.34 -16.09 7.66
N ALA A 249 6.69 -14.83 7.83
CA ALA A 249 5.78 -13.69 7.94
C ALA A 249 5.79 -12.87 6.66
N PHE A 250 4.60 -12.42 6.29
CA PHE A 250 4.34 -11.69 5.05
C PHE A 250 3.65 -10.35 5.29
N PHE A 251 3.25 -10.06 6.54
CA PHE A 251 2.48 -8.88 6.89
C PHE A 251 3.06 -8.20 8.11
N THR A 252 2.91 -6.89 8.15
CA THR A 252 3.12 -6.08 9.35
C THR A 252 1.79 -5.98 10.10
N PHE A 253 1.78 -6.33 11.38
CA PHE A 253 0.64 -6.16 12.27
C PHE A 253 0.93 -5.02 13.24
N ARG A 254 -0.01 -4.08 13.39
CA ARG A 254 0.07 -3.01 14.38
C ARG A 254 -0.47 -3.50 15.72
N LYS A 255 0.33 -3.34 16.78
CA LYS A 255 0.01 -3.75 18.16
C LYS A 255 -0.94 -2.77 18.87
N THR A 256 -1.03 -1.53 18.40
CA THR A 256 -1.80 -0.44 19.02
C THR A 256 -3.15 -0.21 18.34
N ALA A 257 -4.07 0.47 19.04
CA ALA A 257 -5.38 0.88 18.53
C ALA A 257 -5.34 2.15 17.65
N ALA A 258 -4.17 2.73 17.42
CA ALA A 258 -4.04 3.93 16.59
C ALA A 258 -4.46 3.63 15.15
N THR A 259 -5.25 4.52 14.53
CA THR A 259 -5.86 4.31 13.20
C THR A 259 -5.10 4.97 12.05
N GLN A 260 -4.24 5.95 12.35
CA GLN A 260 -3.43 6.69 11.36
C GLN A 260 -2.61 5.73 10.49
N THR A 261 -2.66 5.85 9.16
CA THR A 261 -1.87 4.98 8.27
C THR A 261 -0.37 5.15 8.50
N GLU A 262 0.10 6.40 8.50
CA GLU A 262 1.48 6.76 8.79
C GLU A 262 1.66 6.98 10.28
N LEU A 263 2.11 5.94 10.98
CA LEU A 263 2.54 6.05 12.38
C LEU A 263 3.96 5.50 12.47
N ILE A 264 4.92 6.42 12.65
CA ILE A 264 6.34 6.10 12.71
C ILE A 264 6.64 5.34 14.00
N GLY A 265 7.19 4.13 13.86
CA GLY A 265 7.61 3.30 14.99
C GLY A 265 8.29 2.01 14.57
N GLY A 266 8.78 1.27 15.57
CA GLY A 266 9.55 0.05 15.40
C GLY A 266 8.82 -1.18 15.98
N ALA A 267 9.57 -2.03 16.67
CA ALA A 267 9.07 -3.28 17.26
C ALA A 267 8.10 -3.07 18.43
N ASP A 268 8.09 -1.86 18.98
CA ASP A 268 7.16 -1.39 20.00
C ASP A 268 5.72 -1.26 19.45
N LEU A 269 5.57 -0.79 18.22
CA LEU A 269 4.25 -0.58 17.59
C LEU A 269 3.86 -1.69 16.61
N TYR A 270 4.83 -2.40 16.06
CA TYR A 270 4.61 -3.33 14.96
C TYR A 270 5.27 -4.69 15.18
N MET A 271 4.66 -5.75 14.64
CA MET A 271 5.27 -7.08 14.57
C MET A 271 5.05 -7.73 13.21
N PRO A 272 6.01 -8.55 12.73
CA PRO A 272 5.82 -9.37 11.55
C PRO A 272 4.97 -10.59 11.86
N VAL A 273 3.96 -10.87 11.03
CA VAL A 273 3.06 -12.01 11.23
C VAL A 273 2.79 -12.81 9.96
N CYS A 274 2.50 -14.10 10.14
CA CYS A 274 1.98 -14.97 9.09
C CYS A 274 0.47 -14.70 8.87
N ARG A 275 -0.08 -15.27 7.79
CA ARG A 275 -1.47 -15.02 7.39
C ARG A 275 -2.50 -15.35 8.50
N PRO A 276 -2.45 -16.53 9.15
CA PRO A 276 -3.39 -16.86 10.22
C PRO A 276 -3.33 -15.89 11.40
N HIS A 277 -2.14 -15.55 11.88
CA HIS A 277 -2.00 -14.66 13.05
C HIS A 277 -2.41 -13.21 12.76
N TYR A 278 -2.24 -12.73 11.54
CA TYR A 278 -2.81 -11.45 11.17
C TYR A 278 -4.35 -11.50 11.18
N VAL A 279 -4.96 -12.49 10.52
CA VAL A 279 -6.42 -12.56 10.37
C VAL A 279 -7.08 -12.73 11.74
N ASN A 280 -6.59 -13.66 12.54
CA ASN A 280 -7.11 -13.90 13.88
C ASN A 280 -6.80 -12.74 14.84
N GLY A 281 -5.61 -12.13 14.72
CA GLY A 281 -5.23 -10.97 15.53
C GLY A 281 -6.13 -9.76 15.27
N GLN A 282 -6.50 -9.51 14.01
CA GLN A 282 -7.44 -8.45 13.65
C GLN A 282 -8.83 -8.67 14.26
N THR A 283 -9.32 -9.92 14.25
CA THR A 283 -10.58 -10.26 14.92
C THR A 283 -10.52 -9.95 16.41
N VAL A 284 -9.44 -10.31 17.09
CA VAL A 284 -9.27 -10.03 18.53
C VAL A 284 -9.24 -8.53 18.80
N VAL A 285 -8.51 -7.75 18.01
CA VAL A 285 -8.47 -6.28 18.16
C VAL A 285 -9.85 -5.66 17.94
N GLU A 286 -10.56 -6.07 16.90
CA GLU A 286 -11.88 -5.53 16.58
C GLU A 286 -12.94 -5.92 17.63
N THR A 287 -12.95 -7.18 18.08
CA THR A 287 -13.83 -7.61 19.17
C THR A 287 -13.51 -6.86 20.47
N SER A 288 -12.23 -6.67 20.79
CA SER A 288 -11.82 -5.91 21.98
C SER A 288 -12.29 -4.45 21.89
N ARG A 289 -12.19 -3.83 20.70
CA ARG A 289 -12.69 -2.49 20.45
C ARG A 289 -14.21 -2.38 20.67
N ILE A 290 -14.99 -3.31 20.10
CA ILE A 290 -16.44 -3.37 20.28
C ILE A 290 -16.83 -3.56 21.75
N VAL A 291 -16.12 -4.44 22.47
CA VAL A 291 -16.36 -4.66 23.91
C VAL A 291 -16.04 -3.40 24.71
N LEU A 292 -14.92 -2.73 24.44
CA LEU A 292 -14.54 -1.49 25.12
C LEU A 292 -15.54 -0.35 24.85
N GLU A 293 -15.97 -0.20 23.60
CA GLU A 293 -16.99 0.79 23.21
C GLU A 293 -18.35 0.51 23.87
N SER A 294 -18.78 -0.74 23.91
CA SER A 294 -20.02 -1.12 24.60
C SER A 294 -19.94 -0.94 26.12
N THR A 295 -18.79 -1.22 26.77
CA THR A 295 -18.61 -0.91 28.19
C THR A 295 -18.63 0.58 28.49
N ASN A 296 -18.08 1.42 27.60
CA ASN A 296 -18.14 2.88 27.76
C ASN A 296 -19.56 3.41 27.61
N ILE A 297 -20.37 2.85 26.70
CA ILE A 297 -21.80 3.18 26.58
C ILE A 297 -22.56 2.79 27.86
N VAL A 298 -22.33 1.58 28.39
CA VAL A 298 -22.94 1.14 29.65
C VAL A 298 -22.54 2.05 30.80
N HIS A 299 -21.26 2.43 30.89
CA HIS A 299 -20.80 3.34 31.94
C HIS A 299 -21.46 4.71 31.82
N HIS A 300 -21.56 5.27 30.61
CA HIS A 300 -22.19 6.57 30.38
C HIS A 300 -23.71 6.58 30.68
N GLN A 301 -24.41 5.48 30.41
CA GLN A 301 -25.82 5.30 30.76
C GLN A 301 -26.01 5.13 32.27
N THR A 302 -25.13 4.40 32.94
CA THR A 302 -25.18 4.21 34.39
C THR A 302 -24.98 5.53 35.14
N THR A 303 -24.04 6.36 34.68
CA THR A 303 -23.80 7.69 35.25
C THR A 303 -25.00 8.63 35.03
N GLN A 304 -25.66 8.56 33.88
CA GLN A 304 -26.89 9.33 33.63
C GLN A 304 -28.05 8.88 34.53
N LEU A 305 -28.24 7.58 34.75
CA LEU A 305 -29.24 7.07 35.70
C LEU A 305 -28.95 7.51 37.13
N SER A 306 -27.69 7.46 37.59
CA SER A 306 -27.34 7.90 38.95
C SER A 306 -27.56 9.41 39.16
N CYS A 307 -27.34 10.22 38.12
CA CYS A 307 -27.64 11.65 38.18
C CYS A 307 -29.15 11.93 38.20
N LEU A 308 -29.96 11.12 37.50
CA LEU A 308 -31.42 11.20 37.55
C LEU A 308 -31.97 10.77 38.92
N GLU A 309 -31.46 9.68 39.50
CA GLU A 309 -31.86 9.22 40.85
C GLU A 309 -31.50 10.25 41.93
N ALA A 310 -30.32 10.88 41.85
CA ALA A 310 -29.93 11.95 42.76
C ALA A 310 -30.81 13.21 42.64
N ALA A 311 -31.27 13.54 41.43
CA ALA A 311 -32.19 14.66 41.20
C ALA A 311 -33.61 14.38 41.72
N VAL A 312 -34.07 13.12 41.67
CA VAL A 312 -35.37 12.70 42.22
C VAL A 312 -35.35 12.71 43.76
N LEU A 313 -34.24 12.33 44.39
CA LEU A 313 -34.09 12.37 45.85
C LEU A 313 -33.98 13.78 46.45
N GLN A 314 -33.62 14.80 45.66
CA GLN A 314 -33.57 16.20 46.10
C GLN A 314 -34.88 16.97 45.89
N SER A 315 -35.88 16.34 45.27
CA SER A 315 -37.21 16.93 45.01
C SER A 315 -38.34 16.36 45.90
N GLN A 316 -37.98 15.58 46.92
CA GLN A 316 -38.83 15.20 48.06
C GLN A 316 -38.38 15.94 49.32
#